data_AF-A0A3C2A0H0-F1
#
_entry.id   AF-A0A3C2A0H0-F1
#
_cell.length_a   1.000
_cell.length_b   1.000
_cell.length_c   1.000
_cell.angle_alpha   90.00
_cell.angle_beta   90.00
_cell.angle_gamma   90.00
#
_symmetry.space_group_name_H-M   'P 1'
#
loop_
_entity.id
_entity.type
_entity.pdbx_description
1 polymer ?
#
loop_
_entity_poly.entity_id
_entity_poly.type
_entity_poly.pdbx_seq_one_letter_code
_entity_poly.pdbx_strand_id
1 'polypeptide(L)'
;MLFNHAEPQHFVLYTLEAPGELLTKYRLLPSEEGELTALELFWNPPAQAKTAPPLLVYTELTLTGGKYNEEPAQALYEQYILPNL
;
A
#
# COMPACT_ATOMS: atom_id res chain seq x y z
N MET A 1 -10.47 3.81 3.35
CA MET A 1 -10.12 2.49 2.82
C MET A 1 -10.60 2.43 1.38
N LEU A 2 -9.83 1.81 0.48
CA LEU A 2 -10.22 1.63 -0.93
C LEU A 2 -11.15 0.41 -1.11
N PHE A 3 -11.06 -0.57 -0.22
CA PHE A 3 -11.90 -1.75 -0.18
C PHE A 3 -12.50 -1.89 1.22
N ASN A 4 -13.83 -1.98 1.34
CA ASN A 4 -14.52 -2.07 2.64
C ASN A 4 -14.68 -3.51 3.15
N HIS A 5 -14.35 -4.52 2.32
CA HIS A 5 -14.61 -5.94 2.61
C HIS A 5 -13.37 -6.83 2.50
N ALA A 6 -12.21 -6.27 2.17
CA ALA A 6 -10.95 -7.02 2.04
C ALA A 6 -9.95 -6.49 3.07
N GLU A 7 -9.63 -7.33 4.06
CA GLU A 7 -8.52 -7.06 4.98
C GLU A 7 -7.21 -7.44 4.29
N PRO A 8 -6.22 -6.53 4.21
CA PRO A 8 -4.95 -6.83 3.58
C PRO A 8 -4.13 -7.80 4.45
N GLN A 9 -3.53 -8.80 3.81
CA GLN A 9 -2.61 -9.74 4.47
C GLN A 9 -1.22 -9.13 4.67
N HIS A 10 -0.82 -8.19 3.80
CA HIS A 10 0.43 -7.45 3.89
C HIS A 10 0.14 -5.95 3.75
N PHE A 11 0.72 -5.16 4.63
CA PHE A 11 0.64 -3.71 4.66
C PHE A 11 1.93 -3.10 4.10
N VAL A 12 1.77 -2.13 3.20
CA VAL A 12 2.88 -1.30 2.73
C VAL A 12 2.68 0.12 3.26
N LEU A 13 3.62 0.59 4.07
CA LEU A 13 3.65 1.94 4.62
C LEU A 13 4.69 2.77 3.89
N TYR A 14 4.25 3.82 3.21
CA TYR A 14 5.14 4.83 2.65
C TYR A 14 5.33 5.98 3.64
N THR A 15 6.57 6.26 4.02
CA THR A 15 6.88 7.24 5.06
C THR A 15 8.20 7.97 4.80
N LEU A 16 8.34 9.16 5.38
CA LEU A 16 9.61 9.90 5.44
C LEU A 16 10.37 9.64 6.75
N GLU A 17 9.77 8.89 7.68
CA GLU A 17 10.41 8.51 8.95
C GLU A 17 11.56 7.54 8.67
N ALA A 18 12.70 7.78 9.30
CA ALA A 18 13.85 6.89 9.20
C ALA A 18 13.53 5.55 9.88
N PRO A 19 14.16 4.43 9.46
CA PRO A 19 13.92 3.12 10.05
C PRO A 19 14.03 3.10 11.59
N GLY A 20 15.04 3.77 12.16
CA GLY A 20 15.20 3.84 13.62
C GLY A 20 14.07 4.58 14.35
N GLU A 21 13.46 5.59 13.70
CA GLU A 21 12.31 6.31 14.24
C GLU A 21 11.09 5.41 14.27
N LEU A 22 10.84 4.66 13.19
CA LEU A 22 9.75 3.70 13.09
C LEU A 22 9.83 2.63 14.17
N LEU A 23 11.00 2.01 14.34
CA LEU A 23 11.23 0.98 15.34
C LEU A 23 10.96 1.49 16.76
N THR A 24 11.43 2.71 17.08
CA THR A 24 11.35 3.25 18.44
C THR A 24 9.96 3.80 18.76
N LYS A 25 9.38 4.59 17.86
CA LYS A 25 8.10 5.29 18.05
C LYS A 25 6.93 4.32 18.07
N TYR A 26 6.94 3.33 17.19
CA TYR A 26 5.85 2.35 17.04
C TYR A 26 6.16 1.00 17.67
N ARG A 27 7.35 0.84 18.29
CA ARG A 27 7.80 -0.42 18.92
C ARG A 27 7.75 -1.61 17.95
N LEU A 28 8.08 -1.35 16.68
CA LEU A 28 8.13 -2.37 15.65
C LEU A 28 9.37 -3.25 15.85
N LEU A 29 9.25 -4.51 15.48
CA LEU A 29 10.34 -5.48 15.45
C LEU A 29 10.56 -5.91 14.00
N PRO A 30 11.79 -5.81 13.45
CA PRO A 30 12.09 -6.31 12.12
C PRO A 30 11.84 -7.83 12.06
N SER A 31 11.18 -8.27 10.99
CA SER A 31 10.93 -9.69 10.71
C SER A 31 10.95 -9.90 9.21
N GLU A 32 11.59 -10.97 8.73
CA GLU A 32 11.56 -11.36 7.31
C GLU A 32 10.16 -11.85 6.91
N GLU A 33 9.38 -12.38 7.86
CA GLU A 33 8.00 -12.85 7.68
C GLU A 33 6.98 -11.84 8.22
N GLY A 34 7.38 -10.57 8.37
CA GLY A 34 6.51 -9.51 8.89
C GLY A 34 5.41 -9.11 7.91
N GLU A 35 4.24 -8.78 8.45
CA GLU A 35 3.09 -8.31 7.66
C GLU A 35 3.19 -6.84 7.23
N LEU A 36 4.20 -6.09 7.71
CA LEU A 36 4.40 -4.68 7.42
C LEU A 36 5.73 -4.44 6.71
N THR A 37 5.65 -3.86 5.51
CA THR A 37 6.80 -3.33 4.77
C THR A 37 6.77 -1.82 4.81
N ALA A 38 7.84 -1.19 5.30
CA ALA A 38 8.00 0.26 5.26
C ALA A 38 8.91 0.65 4.08
N LEU A 39 8.43 1.58 3.25
CA LEU A 39 9.13 2.12 2.08
C LEU A 39 9.27 3.64 2.20
N GLU A 40 10.28 4.19 1.55
CA GLU A 40 10.45 5.64 1.47
C GLU A 40 9.33 6.26 0.64
N LEU A 41 8.68 7.29 1.18
CA LEU A 41 7.68 8.08 0.46
C LEU A 41 8.36 8.91 -0.63
N PHE A 42 8.03 8.65 -1.89
CA PHE A 42 8.65 9.30 -3.04
C PHE A 42 7.71 10.23 -3.83
N TRP A 43 6.47 10.45 -3.36
CA TRP A 43 5.52 11.40 -3.94
C TRP A 43 5.05 12.41 -2.90
N ASN A 44 4.34 13.45 -3.34
CA ASN A 44 3.74 14.45 -2.46
C ASN A 44 2.27 14.10 -2.16
N PRO A 45 1.95 13.43 -1.04
CA PRO A 45 0.57 13.08 -0.72
C PRO A 45 -0.23 14.33 -0.36
N PRO A 46 -1.53 14.40 -0.75
CA PRO A 46 -2.45 15.36 -0.18
C PRO A 46 -2.46 15.27 1.34
N ALA A 47 -2.60 16.40 2.05
CA ALA A 47 -2.51 16.45 3.51
C ALA A 47 -3.52 15.53 4.24
N GLN A 48 -4.63 15.16 3.59
CA GLN A 48 -5.66 14.26 4.13
C GLN A 48 -5.64 12.86 3.50
N ALA A 49 -4.63 12.52 2.69
CA ALA A 49 -4.53 11.21 2.09
C ALA A 49 -4.29 10.13 3.16
N LYS A 50 -5.16 9.12 3.18
CA LYS A 50 -5.08 7.98 4.11
C LYS A 50 -4.47 6.72 3.48
N THR A 51 -4.31 6.71 2.16
CA THR A 51 -3.81 5.58 1.39
C THR A 51 -2.89 6.08 0.28
N ALA A 52 -2.07 5.17 -0.26
CA ALA A 52 -1.34 5.44 -1.48
C ALA A 52 -2.30 5.74 -2.67
N PRO A 53 -1.84 6.46 -3.70
CA PRO A 53 -2.57 6.65 -4.94
C PRO A 53 -3.05 5.32 -5.54
N PRO A 54 -4.26 5.28 -6.17
CA PRO A 54 -4.81 4.07 -6.77
C PRO A 54 -3.85 3.35 -7.73
N LEU A 55 -3.05 4.11 -8.50
CA LEU A 55 -2.05 3.55 -9.41
C LEU A 55 -0.99 2.72 -8.68
N LEU A 56 -0.46 3.22 -7.55
CA LEU A 56 0.53 2.50 -6.75
C LEU A 56 -0.06 1.25 -6.10
N VAL A 57 -1.30 1.36 -5.61
CA VAL A 57 -2.03 0.21 -5.05
C VAL A 57 -2.27 -0.87 -6.11
N TYR A 58 -2.65 -0.46 -7.33
CA TYR A 58 -2.82 -1.36 -8.46
C TYR A 58 -1.52 -2.08 -8.84
N THR A 59 -0.40 -1.36 -8.96
CA THR A 59 0.89 -1.99 -9.25
C THR A 59 1.26 -3.03 -8.19
N GLU A 60 1.02 -2.73 -6.92
CA GLU A 60 1.39 -3.65 -5.83
C GLU A 60 0.56 -4.92 -5.83
N LEU A 61 -0.76 -4.79 -6.03
CA LEU A 61 -1.65 -5.95 -6.17
C LEU A 61 -1.29 -6.81 -7.39
N THR A 62 -0.89 -6.17 -8.49
CA THR A 62 -0.50 -6.86 -9.73
C THR A 62 0.85 -7.56 -9.61
N LEU A 63 1.84 -6.92 -8.95
CA LEU A 63 3.17 -7.48 -8.74
C LEU A 63 3.19 -8.63 -7.75
N THR A 64 2.48 -8.48 -6.62
CA THR A 64 2.33 -9.56 -5.62
C THR A 64 1.47 -10.70 -6.15
N GLY A 65 0.43 -10.37 -6.93
CA GLY A 65 -0.44 -11.33 -7.60
C GLY A 65 -1.24 -12.23 -6.63
N GLY A 66 -1.75 -13.34 -7.17
CA GLY A 66 -2.50 -14.33 -6.39
C GLY A 66 -4.02 -14.08 -6.36
N LYS A 67 -4.75 -15.16 -6.03
CA LYS A 67 -6.22 -15.22 -6.16
C LYS A 67 -7.00 -14.13 -5.42
N TYR A 68 -6.44 -13.55 -4.36
CA TYR A 68 -7.10 -12.51 -3.55
C TYR A 68 -6.83 -11.08 -4.06
N ASN A 69 -5.84 -10.91 -4.94
CA ASN A 69 -5.41 -9.59 -5.42
C ASN A 69 -5.97 -9.27 -6.82
N GLU A 70 -6.36 -10.29 -7.59
CA GLU A 70 -6.89 -10.13 -8.95
C GLU A 70 -8.14 -9.26 -9.01
N GLU A 71 -9.16 -9.56 -8.21
CA GLU A 71 -10.41 -8.78 -8.17
C GLU A 71 -10.16 -7.32 -7.72
N PRO A 72 -9.45 -7.05 -6.60
CA PRO A 72 -9.09 -5.69 -6.21
C PRO A 72 -8.27 -4.92 -7.27
N ALA A 73 -7.30 -5.58 -7.92
CA ALA A 73 -6.48 -4.96 -8.96
C ALA A 73 -7.34 -4.57 -10.17
N GLN A 74 -8.21 -5.48 -10.63
CA GLN A 74 -9.11 -5.21 -11.74
C GLN A 74 -10.04 -4.03 -11.43
N ALA A 75 -10.63 -3.99 -10.23
CA ALA A 75 -11.50 -2.89 -9.82
C ALA A 75 -10.78 -1.54 -9.82
N LEU A 76 -9.51 -1.48 -9.36
CA LEU A 76 -8.71 -0.25 -9.41
C LEU A 76 -8.37 0.17 -10.83
N TYR A 77 -8.03 -0.80 -11.69
CA TYR A 77 -7.74 -0.56 -13.09
C TYR A 77 -8.94 0.10 -13.79
N GLU A 78 -10.11 -0.51 -13.66
CA GLU A 78 -11.35 -0.02 -14.30
C GLU A 78 -11.78 1.35 -13.78
N GLN A 79 -11.67 1.60 -12.47
CA GLN A 79 -12.17 2.82 -11.86
C GLN A 79 -11.22 4.01 -11.97
N TYR A 80 -9.90 3.77 -11.91
CA TYR A 80 -8.91 4.85 -11.75
C TYR A 80 -7.86 4.91 -12.84
N ILE A 81 -7.60 3.82 -13.57
CA ILE A 81 -6.54 3.78 -14.59
C ILE A 81 -7.14 3.93 -15.98
N LEU A 82 -8.05 3.03 -16.37
CA LEU A 82 -8.69 3.01 -17.68
C LEU A 82 -9.33 4.36 -18.09
N PRO A 83 -9.98 5.13 -17.21
CA PRO A 83 -10.57 6.42 -17.59
C PRO A 83 -9.55 7.53 -17.88
N ASN A 84 -8.27 7.34 -17.51
CA ASN A 84 -7.19 8.32 -17.67
C ASN A 84 -6.17 7.92 -18.75
N LEU A 85 -6.44 6.85 -19.52
CA LEU A 85 -5.67 6.41 -20.69
C LEU A 85 -6.20 7.08 -21.97
#